data_AF-A0A8X6GVI8-F1
#
_entry.id   AF-A0A8X6GVI8-F1
#
_cell.length_a   1.000
_cell.length_b   1.000
_cell.length_c   1.000
_cell.angle_alpha   90.00
_cell.angle_beta   90.00
_cell.angle_gamma   90.00
#
_symmetry.space_group_name_H-M   'P 1'
#
loop_
_entity.id
_entity.type
_entity.pdbx_description
1 polymer ?
#
loop_
_entity_poly.entity_id
_entity_poly.type
_entity_poly.pdbx_seq_one_letter_code
_entity_poly.pdbx_strand_id
1 'polypeptide(L)'
;MEDISAVKIPAFVSSDPTLWFGMLESTFELAIPKPITDERTKYNYCVAHLSPVAAMAVRDVILSPGSTNPYSKLKEEVMPDAVKVKARKFANF
;
A
#
# COMPACT_ATOMS: atom_id res chain seq x y z
N MET A 1 -22.52 1.55 -23.17
CA MET A 1 -21.17 1.72 -22.60
C MET A 1 -21.31 1.48 -21.12
N GLU A 2 -20.64 0.48 -20.56
CA GLU A 2 -20.57 0.35 -19.11
C GLU A 2 -19.76 1.54 -18.59
N ASP A 3 -20.34 2.32 -17.68
CA ASP A 3 -19.62 3.41 -17.02
C ASP A 3 -18.51 2.79 -16.17
N ILE A 4 -17.27 2.88 -16.67
CA ILE A 4 -16.08 2.47 -15.93
C ILE A 4 -15.86 3.54 -14.85
N SER A 5 -16.40 3.30 -13.66
CA SER A 5 -16.12 4.16 -12.50
C SER A 5 -14.66 4.01 -12.11
N ALA A 6 -13.92 5.12 -12.08
CA ALA A 6 -12.59 5.15 -11.51
C ALA A 6 -12.64 4.67 -10.04
N VAL A 7 -11.70 3.82 -9.65
CA VAL A 7 -11.61 3.30 -8.29
C VAL A 7 -11.29 4.45 -7.34
N LYS A 8 -12.20 4.70 -6.39
CA LYS A 8 -12.04 5.76 -5.39
C LYS A 8 -11.25 5.21 -4.20
N ILE A 9 -9.97 5.53 -4.16
CA ILE A 9 -9.08 5.09 -3.08
C ILE A 9 -9.33 5.93 -1.81
N PRO A 10 -9.46 5.31 -0.63
CA PRO A 10 -9.58 6.03 0.63
C PRO A 10 -8.30 6.82 0.95
N ALA A 11 -8.47 7.96 1.63
CA ALA A 11 -7.35 8.74 2.14
C ALA A 11 -6.48 7.92 3.11
N PHE A 12 -5.16 8.09 3.03
CA PHE A 12 -4.21 7.37 3.88
C PHE A 12 -4.38 7.72 5.36
N VAL A 13 -4.53 6.69 6.20
CA VAL A 13 -4.66 6.84 7.66
C VAL A 13 -3.31 6.53 8.29
N SER A 14 -2.43 7.53 8.40
CA SER A 14 -1.07 7.33 8.91
C SER A 14 -1.00 6.87 10.37
N SER A 15 -2.02 7.17 11.17
CA SER A 15 -2.13 6.70 12.56
C SER A 15 -2.50 5.23 12.67
N ASP A 16 -3.12 4.66 11.64
CA ASP A 16 -3.53 3.25 11.58
C ASP A 16 -3.45 2.73 10.13
N PRO A 17 -2.24 2.39 9.64
CA PRO A 17 -2.07 1.84 8.31
C PRO A 17 -2.81 0.51 8.12
N THR A 18 -3.01 -0.27 9.19
CA THR A 18 -3.76 -1.53 9.16
C THR A 18 -5.21 -1.28 8.75
N LEU A 19 -5.87 -0.30 9.39
CA LEU A 19 -7.22 0.12 9.00
C LEU A 19 -7.26 0.58 7.54
N TRP A 20 -6.29 1.39 7.11
CA TRP A 20 -6.24 1.87 5.73
C TRP A 20 -6.13 0.74 4.70
N PHE A 21 -5.26 -0.24 4.94
CA PHE A 21 -5.19 -1.41 4.06
C PHE A 21 -6.48 -2.23 4.08
N GLY A 22 -7.16 -2.35 5.23
CA GLY A 22 -8.48 -2.98 5.29
C GLY A 22 -9.51 -2.31 4.36
N MET A 23 -9.59 -0.97 4.40
CA MET A 23 -10.48 -0.20 3.51
C MET A 23 -10.10 -0.33 2.03
N LEU A 24 -8.80 -0.38 1.73
CA LEU A 24 -8.29 -0.59 0.37
C LEU A 24 -8.68 -1.95 -0.20
N GLU A 25 -8.56 -3.04 0.58
CA GLU A 25 -8.95 -4.38 0.10
C GLU A 25 -10.44 -4.41 -0.27
N SER A 26 -11.32 -3.85 0.58
CA SER A 26 -12.75 -3.73 0.26
C SER A 26 -12.99 -2.91 -1.00
N THR A 27 -12.20 -1.85 -1.22
CA THR A 27 -12.29 -1.03 -2.44
C THR A 27 -11.88 -1.82 -3.68
N PHE A 28 -10.83 -2.65 -3.59
CA PHE A 28 -10.38 -3.51 -4.68
C PHE A 28 -11.38 -4.64 -4.98
N GLU A 29 -12.00 -5.22 -3.96
CA GLU A 29 -13.06 -6.23 -4.10
C GLU A 29 -14.31 -5.68 -4.79
N LEU A 30 -14.67 -4.42 -4.52
CA LEU A 30 -15.84 -3.76 -5.09
C LEU A 30 -15.56 -3.04 -6.42
N ALA A 31 -14.37 -3.17 -6.99
CA ALA A 31 -14.03 -2.54 -8.25
C ALA A 31 -14.91 -3.08 -9.40
N ILE A 32 -15.30 -2.19 -10.31
CA ILE A 32 -16.18 -2.48 -11.46
C ILE A 32 -15.38 -2.23 -12.76
N PRO A 33 -15.51 -3.08 -13.80
CA PRO A 33 -16.45 -4.21 -13.94
C PRO A 33 -16.05 -5.50 -13.22
N LYS A 34 -14.83 -5.57 -12.66
CA LYS A 34 -14.35 -6.73 -11.92
C LYS A 34 -13.42 -6.32 -10.77
N PRO A 35 -13.29 -7.15 -9.74
CA PRO A 35 -12.36 -6.92 -8.64
C PRO A 35 -10.92 -6.73 -9.13
N ILE A 36 -10.16 -5.86 -8.45
CA ILE A 36 -8.73 -5.73 -8.65
C ILE A 36 -8.02 -6.81 -7.83
N THR A 37 -7.44 -7.78 -8.53
CA THR A 37 -6.70 -8.89 -7.90
C THR A 37 -5.21 -8.89 -8.23
N ASP A 38 -4.80 -8.16 -9.27
CA ASP A 38 -3.41 -8.08 -9.71
C ASP A 38 -2.55 -7.31 -8.69
N GLU A 39 -1.51 -7.98 -8.18
CA GLU A 39 -0.56 -7.43 -7.18
C GLU A 39 0.06 -6.12 -7.64
N ARG A 40 0.46 -6.02 -8.91
CA ARG A 40 1.09 -4.80 -9.44
C ARG A 40 0.12 -3.63 -9.49
N THR A 41 -1.13 -3.89 -9.85
CA THR A 41 -2.21 -2.90 -9.86
C THR A 41 -2.52 -2.42 -8.45
N LYS A 42 -2.69 -3.33 -7.48
CA LYS A 42 -2.87 -2.96 -6.07
C LYS A 42 -1.71 -2.13 -5.54
N TYR A 43 -0.47 -2.54 -5.85
CA TYR A 43 0.75 -1.83 -5.49
C TYR A 43 0.76 -0.39 -6.02
N ASN A 44 0.45 -0.20 -7.31
CA ASN A 44 0.45 1.13 -7.93
C ASN A 44 -0.57 2.07 -7.26
N TYR A 45 -1.78 1.57 -6.95
CA TYR A 45 -2.78 2.35 -6.22
C TYR A 45 -2.29 2.74 -4.84
N CYS A 46 -1.64 1.83 -4.12
CA CYS A 46 -1.11 2.12 -2.79
C CYS A 46 -0.03 3.19 -2.84
N VAL A 47 0.99 3.02 -3.69
CA VAL A 47 2.11 3.97 -3.82
C VAL A 47 1.61 5.38 -4.15
N ALA A 48 0.63 5.50 -5.04
CA ALA A 48 0.05 6.80 -5.41
C ALA A 48 -0.67 7.53 -4.27
N HIS A 49 -1.07 6.82 -3.20
CA HIS A 49 -1.87 7.35 -2.10
C HIS A 49 -1.14 7.35 -0.75
N LEU A 50 0.10 6.88 -0.68
CA LEU A 50 0.91 7.00 0.53
C LEU A 50 1.18 8.49 0.82
N SER A 51 1.19 8.84 2.11
CA SER A 51 1.73 10.14 2.53
C SER A 51 3.24 10.22 2.25
N PRO A 52 3.82 11.42 2.10
CA PRO A 52 5.27 11.55 1.88
C PRO A 52 6.12 10.84 2.94
N VAL A 53 5.69 10.91 4.21
CA VAL A 53 6.38 10.26 5.33
C VAL A 53 6.35 8.73 5.19
N ALA A 54 5.18 8.17 4.86
CA ALA A 54 5.05 6.72 4.65
C ALA A 54 5.85 6.26 3.41
N ALA A 55 5.78 7.00 2.31
CA ALA A 55 6.54 6.71 1.09
C ALA A 55 8.05 6.72 1.34
N MET A 56 8.55 7.65 2.17
CA MET A 56 9.96 7.67 2.59
C MET A 56 10.34 6.43 3.39
N ALA A 57 9.48 5.94 4.29
CA ALA A 57 9.75 4.78 5.13
C ALA A 57 9.91 3.47 4.31
N VAL A 58 9.23 3.38 3.17
CA VAL A 58 9.27 2.23 2.25
C VAL A 58 9.93 2.55 0.91
N ARG A 59 10.78 3.58 0.88
CA ARG A 59 11.48 4.06 -0.32
C ARG A 59 12.11 2.93 -1.13
N ASP A 60 12.79 2.00 -0.48
CA ASP A 60 13.50 0.91 -1.16
C ASP A 60 12.52 -0.07 -1.83
N VAL A 61 11.33 -0.27 -1.25
CA VAL A 61 10.25 -1.04 -1.89
C VAL A 61 9.72 -0.32 -3.12
N ILE A 62 9.60 1.02 -3.04
CA ILE A 62 9.09 1.84 -4.14
C ILE A 62 10.07 1.90 -5.31
N LEU A 63 11.36 2.11 -5.04
CA LEU A 63 12.40 2.29 -6.05
C LEU A 63 12.97 0.97 -6.57
N SER A 64 12.81 -0.11 -5.82
CA SER A 64 13.23 -1.45 -6.22
C SER A 64 12.11 -2.45 -5.93
N PRO A 65 10.97 -2.34 -6.65
CA PRO A 65 9.85 -3.24 -6.47
C PRO A 65 10.26 -4.63 -6.94
N GLY A 66 10.57 -5.51 -5.99
CA GLY A 66 10.84 -6.93 -6.26
C GLY A 66 9.72 -7.55 -7.08
N SER A 67 10.05 -8.57 -7.89
CA SER A 67 9.23 -8.93 -9.05
C SER A 67 7.96 -9.72 -8.74
N THR A 68 7.87 -10.47 -7.64
CA THR A 68 6.81 -11.47 -7.50
C THR A 68 5.53 -10.95 -6.83
N ASN A 69 5.62 -10.33 -5.65
CA ASN A 69 4.44 -9.89 -4.86
C ASN A 69 4.63 -8.46 -4.30
N PRO A 70 4.64 -7.43 -5.17
CA PRO A 70 4.98 -6.07 -4.77
C PRO A 70 3.98 -5.44 -3.78
N TYR A 71 2.68 -5.76 -3.86
CA TYR A 71 1.69 -5.20 -2.95
C TYR A 71 1.79 -5.85 -1.56
N SER A 72 1.93 -7.18 -1.52
CA SER A 72 2.11 -7.91 -0.26
C SER A 72 3.35 -7.41 0.50
N LYS A 73 4.49 -7.23 -0.20
CA LYS A 73 5.70 -6.68 0.40
C LYS A 73 5.53 -5.24 0.90
N LEU A 74 4.86 -4.39 0.11
CA LEU A 74 4.58 -3.01 0.51
C LEU A 74 3.72 -2.97 1.78
N LYS A 75 2.67 -3.79 1.83
CA LYS A 75 1.77 -3.90 2.98
C LYS A 75 2.55 -4.27 4.24
N GLU A 76 3.37 -5.30 4.19
CA GLU A 76 4.24 -5.71 5.30
C GLU A 76 5.13 -4.57 5.80
N GLU A 77 5.81 -3.86 4.89
CA GLU A 77 6.77 -2.81 5.28
C GLU A 77 6.13 -1.51 5.77
N VAL A 78 4.90 -1.21 5.34
CA VAL A 78 4.14 -0.04 5.82
C VAL A 78 3.50 -0.30 7.20
N MET A 79 3.33 -1.57 7.61
CA MET A 79 2.71 -1.89 8.90
C MET A 79 3.53 -1.32 10.08
N PRO A 80 2.86 -0.84 11.15
CA PRO A 80 3.53 -0.23 12.30
C PRO A 80 4.63 -1.09 12.93
N ASP A 81 4.45 -2.41 12.96
CA ASP A 81 5.43 -3.33 13.54
C ASP A 81 6.70 -3.44 12.68
N ALA A 82 6.59 -3.42 11.36
CA ALA A 82 7.74 -3.42 10.46
C ALA A 82 8.50 -2.09 10.52
N VAL A 83 7.78 -0.96 10.60
CA VAL A 83 8.38 0.38 10.74
C VAL A 83 9.18 0.49 12.04
N LYS A 84 8.63 0.00 13.17
CA LYS A 84 9.34 -0.03 14.46
C LYS A 84 10.59 -0.91 14.44
N VAL A 85 10.51 -2.08 13.80
CA VAL A 85 11.66 -3.01 13.68
C VAL A 85 12.80 -2.36 12.89
N LYS A 86 12.49 -1.64 11.81
CA LYS A 86 13.51 -0.88 11.06
C LYS A 86 14.08 0.28 11.87
N ALA A 87 13.24 1.09 12.51
CA ALA A 87 13.70 2.21 13.34
C ALA A 87 14.65 1.76 14.46
N ARG A 88 14.37 0.62 15.11
CA ARG A 88 15.26 0.03 16.13
C ARG A 88 16.60 -0.44 15.56
N LYS A 89 16.65 -0.90 14.31
CA LYS A 89 17.93 -1.28 13.66
C LYS A 89 18.83 -0.08 13.40
N PHE A 90 18.28 1.09 13.11
CA PHE A 90 19.04 2.32 12.85
C PHE A 90 19.44 3.08 14.12
N ALA A 91 18.74 2.86 15.25
CA ALA A 91 19.04 3.53 16.52
C ALA A 91 20.14 2.84 17.36
N ASN A 92 20.65 1.69 16.91
CA ASN A 92 21.67 0.91 17.62
C ASN A 92 23.07 1.01 16.97
N PHE A 93 23.37 2.13 16.29
CA PHE A 93 24.69 2.44 15.74
C PHE A 93 25.21 3.77 16.30
#